data_AF-A0A964YLQ5-F1
#
_entry.id   AF-A0A964YLQ5-F1
#
_cell.length_a   1.000
_cell.length_b   1.000
_cell.length_c   1.000
_cell.angle_alpha   90.00
_cell.angle_beta   90.00
_cell.angle_gamma   90.00
#
_symmetry.space_group_name_H-M   'P 1'
#
loop_
_entity.id
_entity.type
_entity.pdbx_description
1 polymer ?
#
loop_
_entity_poly.entity_id
_entity_poly.type
_entity_poly.pdbx_seq_one_letter_code
_entity_poly.pdbx_strand_id
1 'polypeptide(L)'
;MKSYLIHDNGGRPFRVEIQGNEVTVFQNMDTYDRVDGKFLTISKPEKQIKQFTADQVFVGKKSPQGGYDGLKPKEAEGNSILLQTGSKYVYIGSEIYEWTPVKGDTIEKYYSDIGNSDVPYPYAIGKTHVYIMLDKVAVEKSFFDMKNDIYQQYYAGTTYLPMCLKGYQDPSICKDKEAAKARVKELKEKTVKLKSKVLQKRS
;
A
#
# COMPACT_ATOMS: atom_id res chain seq x y z
N MET A 1 10.81 11.93 -19.92
CA MET A 1 11.23 11.46 -18.59
C MET A 1 10.36 12.13 -17.55
N LYS A 2 9.90 11.41 -16.53
CA LYS A 2 9.22 11.98 -15.36
C LYS A 2 10.00 11.61 -14.11
N SER A 3 10.07 12.52 -13.14
CA SER A 3 10.76 12.33 -11.86
C SER A 3 9.75 12.46 -10.72
N TYR A 4 9.83 11.56 -9.75
CA TYR A 4 8.96 11.51 -8.58
C TYR A 4 9.80 11.41 -7.31
N LEU A 5 9.44 12.19 -6.30
CA LEU A 5 10.01 12.06 -4.98
C LEU A 5 9.11 11.12 -4.17
N ILE A 6 9.70 10.08 -3.58
CA ILE A 6 8.97 9.10 -2.78
C ILE A 6 8.83 9.65 -1.38
N HIS A 7 7.62 9.61 -0.81
CA HIS A 7 7.34 10.18 0.51
C HIS A 7 7.50 9.10 1.60
N ASP A 8 7.92 9.52 2.79
CA ASP A 8 7.93 8.67 3.97
C ASP A 8 7.92 9.51 5.26
N ASN A 9 6.73 9.77 5.81
CA ASN A 9 6.53 10.47 7.08
C ASN A 9 7.31 11.80 7.17
N GLY A 10 7.19 12.62 6.12
CA GLY A 10 7.89 13.90 5.97
C GLY A 10 9.28 13.79 5.32
N GLY A 11 9.86 12.60 5.20
CA GLY A 11 11.10 12.34 4.49
C GLY A 11 10.91 12.09 2.98
N ARG A 12 12.02 12.12 2.23
CA ARG A 12 12.08 11.74 0.82
C ARG A 12 13.18 10.70 0.58
N PRO A 13 13.01 9.43 0.98
CA PRO A 13 14.09 8.44 0.96
C PRO A 13 14.59 8.11 -0.45
N PHE A 14 13.74 8.28 -1.47
CA PHE A 14 14.07 7.95 -2.85
C PHE A 14 13.58 9.02 -3.81
N ARG A 15 14.30 9.13 -4.93
CA ARG A 15 13.84 9.77 -6.15
C ARG A 15 13.78 8.74 -7.26
N VAL A 16 12.68 8.70 -8.00
CA VAL A 16 12.44 7.72 -9.07
C VAL A 16 12.28 8.44 -10.39
N GLU A 17 13.09 8.05 -11.37
CA GLU A 17 12.97 8.49 -12.76
C GLU A 17 12.32 7.41 -13.61
N ILE A 18 11.36 7.81 -14.43
CA ILE A 18 10.65 6.93 -15.36
C ILE A 18 10.83 7.45 -16.78
N GLN A 19 11.39 6.60 -17.65
CA GLN A 19 11.55 6.84 -19.08
C GLN A 19 11.03 5.63 -19.88
N GLY A 20 9.76 5.71 -20.28
CA GLY A 20 9.09 4.56 -20.88
C GLY A 20 8.98 3.44 -19.86
N ASN A 21 9.59 2.30 -20.16
CA ASN A 21 9.63 1.12 -19.29
C ASN A 21 10.87 1.07 -18.39
N GLU A 22 11.84 1.97 -18.59
CA GLU A 22 13.02 2.07 -17.76
C GLU A 22 12.72 2.90 -16.52
N VAL A 23 13.02 2.34 -15.35
CA VAL A 23 12.80 2.95 -14.04
C VAL A 23 14.10 2.94 -13.25
N THR A 24 14.61 4.12 -12.93
CA THR A 24 15.85 4.30 -12.16
C THR A 24 15.52 4.84 -10.78
N VAL A 25 16.06 4.20 -9.74
CA VAL A 25 15.87 4.61 -8.35
C VAL A 25 17.16 5.17 -7.81
N PHE A 26 17.09 6.41 -7.33
CA PHE A 26 18.15 7.09 -6.62
C PHE A 26 17.80 7.12 -5.13
N GLN A 27 18.79 6.82 -4.29
CA GLN A 27 18.70 7.12 -2.88
C GLN A 27 18.75 8.65 -2.73
N ASN A 28 17.66 9.21 -2.22
CA ASN A 28 17.65 10.62 -1.84
C ASN A 28 17.93 10.69 -0.34
N MET A 29 19.07 11.30 -0.02
CA MET A 29 19.63 11.33 1.32
C MET A 29 19.54 12.72 1.93
N ASP A 30 18.47 13.46 1.61
CA ASP A 30 18.13 14.65 2.39
C ASP A 30 17.89 14.21 3.84
N THR A 31 18.91 14.43 4.66
CA THR A 31 18.85 14.17 6.10
C THR A 31 18.57 15.49 6.79
N TYR A 32 17.70 15.45 7.79
CA TYR A 32 17.45 16.59 8.66
C TYR A 32 18.36 16.46 9.86
N ASP A 33 19.25 17.43 10.06
CA ASP A 33 20.03 17.56 11.28
C ASP A 33 19.55 18.74 12.10
N ARG A 34 19.78 18.70 13.41
CA ARG A 34 19.49 19.81 14.31
C ARG A 34 20.79 20.47 14.71
N VAL A 35 21.04 21.65 14.14
CA VAL A 35 22.14 22.52 14.56
C VAL A 35 21.52 23.78 15.18
N ASP A 36 21.86 24.05 16.44
CA ASP A 36 21.36 25.18 17.22
C ASP A 36 19.82 25.30 17.25
N GLY A 37 19.13 24.17 17.36
CA GLY A 37 17.67 24.12 17.42
C GLY A 37 16.95 24.36 16.09
N LYS A 38 17.68 24.53 14.98
CA LYS A 38 17.13 24.65 13.63
C LYS A 38 17.32 23.36 12.86
N PHE A 39 16.31 22.98 12.08
CA PHE A 39 16.44 21.88 11.12
C PHE A 39 17.24 22.36 9.92
N LEU A 40 18.38 21.74 9.68
CA LEU A 40 19.18 21.90 8.48
C LEU A 40 18.99 20.68 7.58
N THR A 41 18.70 20.94 6.30
CA THR A 41 18.74 19.89 5.29
C THR A 41 20.19 19.68 4.86
N ILE A 42 20.74 18.53 5.17
CA ILE A 42 22.04 18.09 4.64
C ILE A 42 21.75 17.28 3.39
N SER A 43 21.89 17.92 2.24
CA SER A 43 21.80 17.24 0.95
C SER A 43 23.10 16.50 0.68
N LYS A 44 23.02 15.18 0.69
CA LYS A 44 24.10 14.31 0.22
C LYS A 44 23.93 14.07 -1.29
N PRO A 45 25.03 13.80 -2.03
CA PRO A 45 24.92 13.52 -3.45
C PRO A 45 24.01 12.31 -3.67
N GLU A 46 23.10 12.44 -4.63
CA GLU A 46 22.22 11.34 -5.02
C GLU A 46 23.04 10.15 -5.51
N LYS A 47 22.59 8.96 -5.13
CA LYS A 47 23.22 7.71 -5.55
C LYS A 47 22.18 6.84 -6.25
N GLN A 48 22.41 6.49 -7.50
CA GLN A 48 21.63 5.44 -8.16
C GLN A 48 21.83 4.12 -7.40
N ILE A 49 20.74 3.52 -6.93
CA ILE A 49 20.78 2.29 -6.14
C ILE A 49 20.15 1.10 -6.87
N LYS A 50 19.20 1.33 -7.78
CA LYS A 50 18.53 0.29 -8.55
C LYS A 50 18.10 0.81 -9.93
N GLN A 51 17.98 -0.11 -10.88
CA GLN A 51 17.37 0.12 -12.18
C GLN A 51 16.50 -1.09 -12.52
N PHE A 52 15.36 -0.85 -13.16
CA PHE A 52 14.41 -1.85 -13.57
C PHE A 52 13.90 -1.59 -14.98
N THR A 53 13.67 -2.65 -15.73
CA THR A 53 12.79 -2.63 -16.92
C THR A 53 11.44 -3.20 -16.49
N ALA A 54 10.39 -2.39 -16.56
CA ALA A 54 9.04 -2.76 -16.12
C ALA A 54 8.12 -3.04 -17.32
N ASP A 55 7.29 -4.07 -17.21
CA ASP A 55 6.21 -4.31 -18.17
C ASP A 55 5.10 -3.25 -18.03
N GLN A 56 4.86 -2.84 -16.78
CA GLN A 56 3.91 -1.81 -16.43
C GLN A 56 4.40 -1.00 -15.23
N VAL A 57 4.20 0.32 -15.29
CA VAL A 57 4.53 1.26 -14.21
C VAL A 57 3.24 1.85 -13.66
N PHE A 58 3.00 1.63 -12.37
CA PHE A 58 1.90 2.21 -11.63
C PHE A 58 2.43 3.36 -10.76
N VAL A 59 2.13 4.59 -11.17
CA VAL A 59 2.41 5.78 -10.37
C VAL A 59 1.32 5.93 -9.31
N GLY A 60 1.69 6.01 -8.03
CA GLY A 60 0.76 6.17 -6.92
C GLY A 60 -0.09 7.44 -7.08
N LYS A 61 -1.40 7.30 -6.89
CA LYS A 61 -2.36 8.40 -7.01
C LYS A 61 -3.31 8.39 -5.81
N LYS A 62 -3.94 9.55 -5.57
CA LYS A 62 -5.06 9.65 -4.63
C LYS A 62 -6.19 8.69 -5.04
N SER A 63 -6.74 7.98 -4.07
CA SER A 63 -7.86 7.09 -4.26
C SER A 63 -9.16 7.86 -4.52
N PRO A 64 -10.18 7.23 -5.15
CA PRO A 64 -11.50 7.84 -5.30
C PRO A 64 -12.20 8.13 -3.97
N GLN A 65 -11.84 7.41 -2.91
CA GLN A 65 -12.41 7.57 -1.57
C GLN A 65 -11.77 8.73 -0.82
N GLY A 66 -10.56 9.10 -1.23
CA GLY A 66 -9.84 10.27 -0.78
C GLY A 66 -9.01 10.00 0.47
N GLY A 67 -7.70 10.20 0.36
CA GLY A 67 -6.81 10.34 1.50
C GLY A 67 -7.03 11.62 2.31
N TYR A 68 -6.60 11.59 3.56
CA TYR A 68 -6.54 12.74 4.45
C TYR A 68 -5.28 13.56 4.17
N ASP A 69 -5.30 14.29 3.06
CA ASP A 69 -4.23 15.23 2.73
C ASP A 69 -4.80 16.61 2.37
N GLY A 70 -4.34 17.63 3.09
CA GLY A 70 -4.52 19.02 2.67
C GLY A 70 -3.68 19.39 1.43
N LEU A 71 -3.08 18.39 0.78
CA LEU A 71 -2.23 18.51 -0.40
C LEU A 71 -3.08 18.56 -1.68
N LYS A 72 -2.60 19.29 -2.68
CA LYS A 72 -3.25 19.27 -3.99
C LYS A 72 -3.00 17.90 -4.65
N PRO A 73 -3.94 17.37 -5.46
CA PRO A 73 -3.78 16.06 -6.11
C PRO A 73 -2.48 15.87 -6.92
N LYS A 74 -1.92 16.96 -7.49
CA LYS A 74 -0.64 16.93 -8.21
C LYS A 74 0.58 16.78 -7.30
N GLU A 75 0.50 17.25 -6.06
CA GLU A 75 1.57 17.18 -5.06
C GLU A 75 1.62 15.80 -4.40
N ALA A 76 0.51 15.04 -4.46
CA ALA A 76 0.42 13.69 -3.95
C ALA A 76 0.74 12.61 -5.00
N GLU A 77 0.85 12.93 -6.29
CA GLU A 77 1.10 11.94 -7.33
C GLU A 77 2.54 11.42 -7.30
N GLY A 78 2.70 10.09 -7.35
CA GLY A 78 3.99 9.41 -7.36
C GLY A 78 4.73 9.42 -6.03
N ASN A 79 4.01 9.65 -4.93
CA ASN A 79 4.57 9.52 -3.57
C ASN A 79 5.04 8.08 -3.25
N SER A 80 4.59 7.10 -4.04
CA SER A 80 5.12 5.74 -4.12
C SER A 80 4.90 5.19 -5.55
N ILE A 81 5.67 4.18 -5.93
CA ILE A 81 5.62 3.56 -7.26
C ILE A 81 5.49 2.04 -7.12
N LEU A 82 4.70 1.44 -7.99
CA LEU A 82 4.58 0.00 -8.14
C LEU A 82 4.95 -0.41 -9.56
N LEU A 83 5.84 -1.38 -9.71
CA LEU A 83 6.27 -1.91 -11.00
C LEU A 83 5.78 -3.33 -11.17
N GLN A 84 5.37 -3.71 -12.39
CA GLN A 84 5.24 -5.09 -12.80
C GLN A 84 6.50 -5.51 -13.56
N THR A 85 7.13 -6.61 -13.13
CA THR A 85 8.34 -7.18 -13.73
C THR A 85 8.15 -8.68 -13.96
N GLY A 86 7.62 -9.04 -15.12
CA GLY A 86 7.17 -10.39 -15.44
C GLY A 86 6.04 -10.84 -14.54
N SER A 87 6.30 -11.89 -13.74
CA SER A 87 5.34 -12.46 -12.77
C SER A 87 5.45 -11.86 -11.37
N LYS A 88 6.35 -10.89 -11.17
CA LYS A 88 6.56 -10.22 -9.89
C LYS A 88 6.11 -8.76 -9.96
N TYR A 89 5.95 -8.20 -8.77
CA TYR A 89 5.76 -6.78 -8.58
C TYR A 89 6.85 -6.23 -7.66
N VAL A 90 7.27 -5.00 -7.92
CA VAL A 90 8.24 -4.27 -7.10
C VAL A 90 7.57 -3.03 -6.55
N TYR A 91 7.46 -2.94 -5.23
CA TYR A 91 7.01 -1.74 -4.53
C TYR A 91 8.22 -0.86 -4.21
N ILE A 92 8.07 0.44 -4.47
CA ILE A 92 9.04 1.49 -4.17
C ILE A 92 8.30 2.58 -3.38
N GLY A 93 8.47 2.58 -2.06
CA GLY A 93 7.85 3.53 -1.14
C GLY A 93 8.77 3.85 0.05
N SER A 94 8.28 3.67 1.29
CA SER A 94 9.13 3.75 2.50
C SER A 94 10.28 2.73 2.49
N GLU A 95 10.11 1.66 1.72
CA GLU A 95 11.11 0.66 1.42
C GLU A 95 10.96 0.13 -0.01
N ILE A 96 11.93 -0.66 -0.47
CA ILE A 96 11.89 -1.30 -1.79
C ILE A 96 11.86 -2.80 -1.61
N TYR A 97 10.78 -3.45 -2.07
CA TYR A 97 10.69 -4.90 -2.04
C TYR A 97 9.95 -5.47 -3.25
N GLU A 98 10.19 -6.75 -3.51
CA GLU A 98 9.51 -7.52 -4.54
C GLU A 98 8.64 -8.64 -3.96
N TRP A 99 7.56 -8.99 -4.66
CA TRP A 99 6.74 -10.15 -4.33
C TRP A 99 6.10 -10.77 -5.58
N THR A 100 5.63 -12.00 -5.41
CA THR A 100 4.74 -12.66 -6.38
C THR A 100 3.29 -12.59 -5.86
N PRO A 101 2.32 -12.11 -6.67
CA PRO A 101 0.92 -12.06 -6.28
C PRO A 101 0.36 -13.43 -5.87
N VAL A 102 -0.60 -13.41 -4.96
CA VAL A 102 -1.27 -14.63 -4.50
C VAL A 102 -1.99 -15.30 -5.67
N LYS A 103 -1.75 -16.59 -5.88
CA LYS A 103 -2.38 -17.37 -6.96
C LYS A 103 -2.23 -16.75 -8.37
N GLY A 104 -1.18 -15.97 -8.61
CA GLY A 104 -0.95 -15.33 -9.91
C GLY A 104 -1.96 -14.21 -10.23
N ASP A 105 -2.55 -13.59 -9.20
CA ASP A 105 -3.45 -12.44 -9.35
C ASP A 105 -2.79 -11.29 -10.12
N THR A 106 -3.58 -10.50 -10.84
CA THR A 106 -3.10 -9.38 -11.67
C THR A 106 -3.56 -8.06 -11.07
N ILE A 107 -2.66 -7.10 -10.92
CA ILE A 107 -2.98 -5.75 -10.43
C ILE A 107 -3.71 -4.95 -11.51
N GLU A 108 -4.86 -4.38 -11.16
CA GLU A 108 -5.68 -3.54 -12.05
C GLU A 108 -5.50 -2.05 -11.73
N LYS A 109 -5.35 -1.71 -10.45
CA LYS A 109 -5.24 -0.33 -9.96
C LYS A 109 -4.24 -0.23 -8.83
N TYR A 110 -3.64 0.94 -8.70
CA TYR A 110 -2.72 1.27 -7.63
C TYR A 110 -3.01 2.68 -7.12
N TYR A 111 -3.06 2.80 -5.80
CA TYR A 111 -3.32 4.05 -5.11
C TYR A 111 -2.31 4.22 -3.99
N SER A 112 -2.06 5.47 -3.62
CA SER A 112 -1.18 5.82 -2.53
C SER A 112 -1.66 7.14 -1.95
N ASP A 113 -2.65 7.04 -1.08
CA ASP A 113 -3.17 8.20 -0.35
C ASP A 113 -2.12 8.71 0.64
N ILE A 114 -2.10 10.01 0.93
CA ILE A 114 -1.23 10.60 1.94
C ILE A 114 -2.06 10.96 3.16
N GLY A 115 -1.56 10.64 4.35
CA GLY A 115 -2.14 11.06 5.62
C GLY A 115 -1.53 12.36 6.17
N ASN A 116 -2.05 12.81 7.33
CA ASN A 116 -1.71 14.10 7.95
C ASN A 116 -0.22 14.41 8.14
N SER A 117 0.61 13.38 8.33
CA SER A 117 2.05 13.53 8.58
C SER A 117 2.90 13.23 7.36
N ASP A 118 2.34 13.41 6.16
CA ASP A 118 3.01 13.07 4.90
C ASP A 118 3.41 11.58 4.83
N VAL A 119 2.53 10.74 5.39
CA VAL A 119 2.67 9.28 5.46
C VAL A 119 1.88 8.68 4.31
N PRO A 120 2.52 7.98 3.36
CA PRO A 120 1.80 7.25 2.32
C PRO A 120 1.07 6.01 2.86
N TYR A 121 -0.11 5.75 2.30
CA TYR A 121 -0.91 4.55 2.50
C TYR A 121 -1.11 3.84 1.15
N PRO A 122 -0.06 3.21 0.58
CA PRO A 122 -0.14 2.56 -0.72
C PRO A 122 -0.85 1.23 -0.69
N TYR A 123 -1.74 1.01 -1.66
CA TYR A 123 -2.39 -0.27 -1.86
C TYR A 123 -2.64 -0.54 -3.35
N ALA A 124 -2.63 -1.83 -3.71
CA ALA A 124 -2.96 -2.27 -5.05
C ALA A 124 -4.26 -3.08 -5.05
N ILE A 125 -5.10 -2.86 -6.05
CA ILE A 125 -6.31 -3.63 -6.28
C ILE A 125 -6.02 -4.59 -7.42
N GLY A 126 -5.94 -5.88 -7.11
CA GLY A 126 -5.92 -6.96 -8.08
C GLY A 126 -7.32 -7.39 -8.53
N LYS A 127 -7.36 -8.40 -9.40
CA LYS A 127 -8.62 -9.04 -9.81
C LYS A 127 -9.31 -9.70 -8.62
N THR A 128 -8.53 -10.35 -7.76
CA THR A 128 -9.06 -11.17 -6.65
C THR A 128 -8.65 -10.68 -5.26
N HIS A 129 -7.54 -9.95 -5.12
CA HIS A 129 -7.04 -9.48 -3.82
C HIS A 129 -6.76 -7.98 -3.82
N VAL A 130 -6.79 -7.39 -2.63
CA VAL A 130 -6.23 -6.08 -2.33
C VAL A 130 -4.91 -6.30 -1.59
N TYR A 131 -3.87 -5.59 -2.01
CA TYR A 131 -2.51 -5.69 -1.48
C TYR A 131 -2.22 -4.46 -0.63
N ILE A 132 -1.94 -4.68 0.65
CA ILE A 132 -1.64 -3.64 1.65
C ILE A 132 -0.12 -3.57 1.78
N MET A 133 0.47 -2.52 1.19
CA MET A 133 1.92 -2.48 0.97
C MET A 133 2.73 -2.26 2.24
N LEU A 134 2.19 -1.49 3.20
CA LEU A 134 2.87 -1.21 4.47
C LEU A 134 3.00 -2.48 5.32
N ASP A 135 1.96 -3.31 5.33
CA ASP A 135 1.91 -4.54 6.11
C ASP A 135 2.37 -5.79 5.33
N LYS A 136 2.64 -5.65 4.02
CA LYS A 136 3.07 -6.74 3.11
C LYS A 136 2.11 -7.93 3.15
N VAL A 137 0.82 -7.63 3.03
CA VAL A 137 -0.25 -8.65 3.00
C VAL A 137 -1.18 -8.48 1.81
N ALA A 138 -1.84 -9.56 1.43
CA ALA A 138 -2.95 -9.61 0.49
C ALA A 138 -4.21 -10.08 1.21
N VAL A 139 -5.34 -9.43 0.93
CA VAL A 139 -6.65 -9.74 1.50
C VAL A 139 -7.64 -9.92 0.35
N GLU A 140 -8.53 -10.91 0.42
CA GLU A 140 -9.51 -11.10 -0.67
C GLU A 140 -10.32 -9.82 -0.88
N LYS A 141 -10.45 -9.44 -2.16
CA LYS A 141 -11.12 -8.21 -2.59
C LYS A 141 -12.57 -8.12 -2.09
N SER A 142 -13.22 -9.27 -1.87
CA SER A 142 -14.59 -9.40 -1.37
C SER A 142 -14.79 -8.92 0.07
N PHE A 143 -13.70 -8.73 0.84
CA PHE A 143 -13.78 -8.21 2.22
C PHE A 143 -13.82 -6.68 2.31
N PHE A 144 -13.60 -5.96 1.21
CA PHE A 144 -13.64 -4.51 1.20
C PHE A 144 -14.87 -3.99 0.47
N ASP A 145 -15.51 -2.98 1.05
CA ASP A 145 -16.35 -2.07 0.29
C ASP A 145 -15.44 -1.05 -0.43
N MET A 146 -15.33 -1.17 -1.75
CA MET A 146 -14.51 -0.32 -2.60
C MET A 146 -15.00 1.13 -2.66
N LYS A 147 -16.09 1.48 -1.99
CA LYS A 147 -16.54 2.87 -1.84
C LYS A 147 -15.97 3.56 -0.60
N ASN A 148 -15.40 2.80 0.32
CA ASN A 148 -14.82 3.31 1.56
C ASN A 148 -13.30 3.18 1.55
N ASP A 149 -12.64 3.94 2.42
CA ASP A 149 -11.18 3.90 2.59
C ASP A 149 -10.71 2.47 2.91
N ILE A 150 -9.72 1.99 2.14
CA ILE A 150 -9.21 0.63 2.24
C ILE A 150 -8.39 0.41 3.50
N TYR A 151 -7.54 1.36 3.87
CA TYR A 151 -6.68 1.25 5.03
C TYR A 151 -7.47 1.43 6.33
N GLN A 152 -8.46 2.31 6.35
CA GLN A 152 -9.39 2.44 7.47
C GLN A 152 -10.15 1.13 7.70
N GLN A 153 -10.67 0.51 6.64
CA GLN A 153 -11.31 -0.80 6.72
C GLN A 153 -10.32 -1.83 7.30
N TYR A 154 -9.12 -1.92 6.73
CA TYR A 154 -8.06 -2.85 7.16
C TYR A 154 -7.71 -2.70 8.65
N TYR A 155 -7.41 -1.49 9.13
CA TYR A 155 -7.02 -1.25 10.52
C TYR A 155 -8.18 -1.24 11.51
N ALA A 156 -9.42 -0.98 11.07
CA ALA A 156 -10.60 -1.09 11.93
C ALA A 156 -10.92 -2.55 12.32
N GLY A 157 -10.16 -3.53 11.82
CA GLY A 157 -10.19 -4.89 12.34
C GLY A 157 -11.47 -5.65 11.99
N THR A 158 -12.12 -5.34 10.85
CA THR A 158 -13.11 -6.28 10.32
C THR A 158 -12.40 -7.59 9.95
N THR A 159 -13.11 -8.71 9.95
CA THR A 159 -12.47 -10.04 9.86
C THR A 159 -11.71 -10.27 8.55
N TYR A 160 -10.42 -9.98 8.56
CA TYR A 160 -9.53 -10.28 7.44
C TYR A 160 -8.74 -11.54 7.71
N LEU A 161 -8.47 -12.29 6.64
CA LEU A 161 -7.44 -13.32 6.63
C LEU A 161 -6.30 -12.79 5.78
N PRO A 162 -5.44 -11.91 6.33
CA PRO A 162 -4.31 -11.43 5.58
C PRO A 162 -3.42 -12.62 5.20
N MET A 163 -3.22 -12.78 3.89
CA MET A 163 -2.24 -13.69 3.34
C MET A 163 -0.94 -12.91 3.15
N CYS A 164 0.09 -13.28 3.88
CA CYS A 164 1.37 -12.60 3.75
C CYS A 164 1.98 -12.83 2.37
N LEU A 165 2.59 -11.78 1.83
CA LEU A 165 3.21 -11.83 0.52
C LEU A 165 4.37 -12.82 0.56
N LYS A 166 4.50 -13.64 -0.49
CA LYS A 166 5.52 -14.71 -0.53
C LYS A 166 6.91 -14.11 -0.33
N GLY A 167 7.60 -14.52 0.75
CA GLY A 167 8.89 -13.96 1.18
C GLY A 167 8.81 -13.12 2.46
N TYR A 168 7.61 -12.75 2.91
CA TYR A 168 7.37 -12.00 4.13
C TYR A 168 6.48 -12.83 5.05
N GLN A 169 6.99 -13.22 6.21
CA GLN A 169 6.25 -13.92 7.25
C GLN A 169 6.49 -13.18 8.56
N ASP A 170 5.64 -12.21 8.89
CA ASP A 170 5.55 -11.71 10.26
C ASP A 170 4.55 -12.58 11.02
N PRO A 171 4.97 -13.42 11.98
CA PRO A 171 4.07 -14.30 12.73
C PRO A 171 2.97 -13.56 13.51
N SER A 172 3.17 -12.27 13.82
CA SER A 172 2.18 -11.46 14.54
C SER A 172 0.99 -11.04 13.66
N ILE A 173 1.21 -10.96 12.34
CA ILE A 173 0.22 -10.55 11.32
C ILE A 173 -0.31 -11.79 10.58
N CYS A 174 0.57 -12.73 10.23
CA CYS A 174 0.30 -13.95 9.47
C CYS A 174 -0.29 -15.05 10.36
N LYS A 175 -1.45 -14.83 10.97
CA LYS A 175 -2.11 -15.87 11.79
C LYS A 175 -2.56 -17.06 10.93
N ASP A 176 -2.52 -18.23 11.54
CA ASP A 176 -2.85 -19.53 10.95
C ASP A 176 -4.13 -19.47 10.09
N LYS A 177 -3.99 -19.81 8.80
CA LYS A 177 -5.07 -19.78 7.81
C LYS A 177 -6.32 -20.53 8.30
N GLU A 178 -6.16 -21.60 9.07
CA GLU A 178 -7.29 -22.39 9.57
C GLU A 178 -8.01 -21.70 10.73
N ALA A 179 -7.28 -21.12 11.69
CA ALA A 179 -7.86 -20.32 12.77
C ALA A 179 -8.60 -19.08 12.23
N ALA A 180 -8.05 -18.49 11.18
CA ALA A 180 -8.63 -17.33 10.53
C ALA A 180 -9.92 -17.72 9.77
N LYS A 181 -9.91 -18.78 8.96
CA LYS A 181 -11.12 -19.33 8.29
C LYS A 181 -12.24 -19.63 9.29
N ALA A 182 -11.91 -20.22 10.44
CA ALA A 182 -12.88 -20.50 11.50
C ALA A 182 -13.53 -19.20 12.03
N ARG A 183 -12.74 -18.14 12.24
CA ARG A 183 -13.24 -16.83 12.69
C ARG A 183 -14.17 -16.15 11.69
N VAL A 184 -13.86 -16.20 10.38
CA VAL A 184 -14.72 -15.63 9.33
C VAL A 184 -16.04 -16.38 9.25
N LYS A 185 -16.01 -17.72 9.35
CA LYS A 185 -17.22 -18.55 9.39
C LYS A 185 -18.10 -18.16 10.57
N GLU A 186 -17.53 -18.06 11.77
CA GLU A 186 -18.24 -17.67 12.99
C GLU A 186 -18.92 -16.29 12.87
N LEU A 187 -18.23 -15.30 12.29
CA LEU A 187 -18.79 -13.95 12.15
C LEU A 187 -19.84 -13.82 11.05
N LYS A 188 -19.72 -14.56 9.94
CA LYS A 188 -20.78 -14.66 8.94
C LYS A 188 -22.05 -15.23 9.57
N GLU A 189 -21.93 -16.30 10.34
CA GLU A 189 -23.04 -16.92 11.07
C GLU A 189 -23.66 -15.96 12.10
N LYS A 190 -22.84 -15.22 12.87
CA LYS A 190 -23.32 -14.19 13.81
C LYS A 190 -24.06 -13.05 13.09
N THR A 191 -23.58 -12.61 11.94
CA THR A 191 -24.20 -11.53 11.15
C THR A 191 -25.57 -11.95 10.61
N VAL A 192 -25.70 -13.19 10.13
CA VAL A 192 -26.99 -13.76 9.70
C VAL A 192 -27.99 -13.84 10.86
N LYS A 193 -27.53 -14.29 12.04
CA LYS A 193 -28.34 -14.32 13.28
C LYS A 193 -28.76 -12.93 13.74
N LEU A 194 -27.90 -11.92 13.60
CA LEU A 194 -28.24 -10.55 13.99
C LEU A 194 -29.32 -9.96 13.05
N LYS A 195 -29.17 -10.15 11.74
CA LYS A 195 -30.13 -9.66 10.73
C LYS A 195 -31.51 -10.30 10.90
N SER A 196 -31.58 -11.60 11.18
CA SER A 196 -32.86 -12.30 11.43
C SER A 196 -33.55 -11.83 12.71
N LYS A 197 -32.82 -11.56 13.79
CA LYS A 197 -33.39 -10.98 15.02
C LYS A 197 -33.92 -9.55 14.83
N VAL A 198 -33.27 -8.74 14.00
CA VAL A 198 -33.74 -7.38 13.70
C VAL A 198 -35.03 -7.40 12.87
N LEU A 199 -35.14 -8.35 11.94
CA LEU A 199 -36.37 -8.55 11.15
C LEU A 199 -37.55 -9.00 12.02
N GLN A 200 -37.34 -9.93 12.95
CA GLN A 200 -38.39 -10.41 13.87
C GLN A 200 -38.87 -9.37 14.90
N LYS A 201 -38.08 -8.33 15.18
CA LYS A 201 -38.47 -7.23 16.09
C LYS A 201 -39.22 -6.10 15.38
N ARG A 202 -39.31 -6.14 14.05
CA ARG A 202 -39.99 -5.14 13.22
C ARG A 202 -41.33 -5.64 12.66
N SER A 203 -41.66 -6.89 12.90
CA SER A 203 -42.93 -7.56 12.63
C SER A 203 -43.76 -7.66 13.91
#